data_AF-A0A6N9VIY5-F1
#
_entry.id   AF-A0A6N9VIY5-F1
#
_cell.length_a   1.000
_cell.length_b   1.000
_cell.length_c   1.000
_cell.angle_alpha   90.00
_cell.angle_beta   90.00
_cell.angle_gamma   90.00
#
_symmetry.space_group_name_H-M   'P 1'
#
loop_
_entity.id
_entity.type
_entity.pdbx_description
1 polymer ?
#
loop_
_entity_poly.entity_id
_entity_poly.type
_entity_poly.pdbx_seq_one_letter_code
_entity_poly.pdbx_strand_id
1 'polypeptide(L)'
;MSVSPRTPAGQWAGTVTHDGEVDDYTVTFQDDGSLVVVTQKSTGAGSWSQTDADTFAFFLREDFNTDVTQISPTGFQAAYIKIDIEARLEGDGKFTGKGKAVVHGTDDTVIYSTDAETDAHRVP
;
A
#
# COMPACT_ATOMS: atom_id res chain seq x y z
N MET A 1 -11.77 -0.62 31.35
CA MET A 1 -12.38 0.15 30.24
C MET A 1 -11.91 -0.53 28.97
N SER A 2 -12.80 -1.26 28.27
CA SER A 2 -12.45 -1.82 26.95
C SER A 2 -12.54 -0.68 25.96
N VAL A 3 -11.40 -0.19 25.49
CA VAL A 3 -11.36 0.60 24.27
C VAL A 3 -11.73 -0.33 23.13
N SER A 4 -12.80 -0.03 22.40
CA SER A 4 -13.08 -0.73 21.14
C SER A 4 -11.85 -0.59 20.25
N PRO A 5 -11.42 -1.65 19.55
CA PRO A 5 -10.32 -1.53 18.60
C PRO A 5 -10.67 -0.45 17.58
N ARG A 6 -9.78 0.51 17.33
CA ARG A 6 -9.96 1.42 16.20
C ARG A 6 -9.90 0.58 14.94
N THR A 7 -10.92 0.66 14.10
CA THR A 7 -10.96 -0.07 12.83
C THR A 7 -10.47 0.84 11.70
N PRO A 8 -9.58 0.38 10.83
CA PRO A 8 -9.22 1.10 9.62
C PRO A 8 -10.32 0.98 8.55
N ALA A 9 -11.35 0.14 8.75
CA ALA A 9 -12.36 -0.13 7.74
C ALA A 9 -12.96 1.17 7.13
N GLY A 10 -13.20 1.17 5.82
CA GLY A 10 -13.64 2.32 5.05
C GLY A 10 -12.65 2.73 3.96
N GLN A 11 -12.98 3.83 3.28
CA GLN A 11 -12.17 4.37 2.19
C GLN A 11 -11.18 5.42 2.70
N TRP A 12 -9.97 5.38 2.14
CA TRP A 12 -8.88 6.29 2.44
C TRP A 12 -8.24 6.76 1.15
N ALA A 13 -7.70 7.97 1.18
CA ALA A 13 -6.89 8.54 0.11
C ALA A 13 -5.56 8.98 0.70
N GLY A 14 -4.48 8.80 -0.03
CA GLY A 14 -3.16 9.10 0.49
C GLY A 14 -2.10 9.23 -0.58
N THR A 15 -0.89 9.50 -0.12
CA THR A 15 0.31 9.52 -0.93
C THR A 15 1.27 8.43 -0.45
N VAL A 16 2.03 7.89 -1.40
CA VAL A 16 3.20 7.06 -1.12
C VAL A 16 4.42 7.76 -1.72
N THR A 17 5.46 7.90 -0.91
CA THR A 17 6.76 8.45 -1.32
C THR A 17 7.75 7.31 -1.42
N HIS A 18 8.41 7.17 -2.57
CA HIS A 18 9.45 6.18 -2.83
C HIS A 18 10.46 6.77 -3.82
N ASP A 19 11.76 6.56 -3.62
CA ASP A 19 12.83 7.04 -4.52
C ASP A 19 12.79 8.54 -4.92
N GLY A 20 12.17 9.38 -4.09
CA GLY A 20 11.94 10.80 -4.39
C GLY A 20 10.76 11.08 -5.32
N GLU A 21 10.05 10.04 -5.79
CA GLU A 21 8.74 10.12 -6.41
C GLU A 21 7.62 10.12 -5.35
N VAL A 22 6.49 10.71 -5.71
CA VAL A 22 5.27 10.71 -4.91
C VAL A 22 4.12 10.29 -5.81
N ASP A 23 3.42 9.23 -5.41
CA ASP A 23 2.25 8.72 -6.11
C ASP A 23 1.01 8.82 -5.21
N ASP A 24 -0.11 9.26 -5.79
CA ASP A 24 -1.41 9.25 -5.14
C ASP A 24 -2.05 7.85 -5.22
N TYR A 25 -2.76 7.46 -4.15
CA TYR A 25 -3.54 6.24 -4.13
C TYR A 25 -4.85 6.40 -3.39
N THR A 26 -5.77 5.48 -3.68
CA THR A 26 -6.96 5.24 -2.86
C THR A 26 -6.96 3.80 -2.40
N VAL A 27 -7.39 3.56 -1.16
CA VAL A 27 -7.48 2.23 -0.59
C VAL A 27 -8.81 2.08 0.14
N THR A 28 -9.41 0.90 0.03
CA THR A 28 -10.58 0.52 0.82
C THR A 28 -10.22 -0.65 1.72
N PHE A 29 -10.33 -0.45 3.03
CA PHE A 29 -10.16 -1.49 4.03
C PHE A 29 -11.53 -2.09 4.37
N GLN A 30 -11.64 -3.41 4.31
CA GLN A 30 -12.85 -4.16 4.66
C GLN A 30 -12.76 -4.68 6.10
N ASP A 31 -13.89 -4.83 6.78
CA ASP A 31 -13.96 -5.33 8.16
C ASP A 31 -13.41 -6.76 8.34
N ASP A 32 -13.32 -7.54 7.25
CA ASP A 32 -12.80 -8.90 7.26
C ASP A 32 -11.26 -8.98 7.22
N GLY A 33 -10.58 -7.83 7.23
CA GLY A 33 -9.12 -7.77 7.13
C GLY A 33 -8.60 -7.72 5.69
N SER A 34 -9.46 -7.68 4.67
CA SER A 34 -9.03 -7.49 3.29
C SER A 34 -8.91 -6.01 2.91
N LEU A 35 -8.12 -5.73 1.88
CA LEU A 35 -8.00 -4.39 1.30
C LEU A 35 -7.95 -4.45 -0.23
N VAL A 36 -8.38 -3.35 -0.86
CA VAL A 36 -8.22 -3.10 -2.29
C VAL A 36 -7.60 -1.73 -2.46
N VAL A 37 -6.57 -1.63 -3.30
CA VAL A 37 -5.89 -0.38 -3.63
C VAL A 37 -6.03 -0.08 -5.11
N VAL A 38 -6.18 1.20 -5.42
CA VAL A 38 -6.18 1.71 -6.78
C VAL A 38 -5.24 2.91 -6.82
N THR A 39 -4.28 2.86 -7.74
CA THR A 39 -3.43 3.98 -8.10
C THR A 39 -3.67 4.34 -9.57
N GLN A 40 -3.03 5.39 -10.05
CA GLN A 40 -3.03 5.68 -11.49
C GLN A 40 -2.29 4.59 -12.30
N LYS A 41 -1.29 3.93 -11.69
CA LYS A 41 -0.35 3.02 -12.37
C LYS A 41 -0.71 1.54 -12.24
N SER A 42 -1.54 1.20 -11.25
CA SER A 42 -1.75 -0.18 -10.80
C SER A 42 -3.08 -0.35 -10.08
N THR A 43 -3.51 -1.59 -9.97
CA THR A 43 -4.59 -2.01 -9.07
C THR A 43 -4.13 -3.20 -8.26
N GLY A 44 -4.58 -3.29 -7.01
CA GLY A 44 -4.09 -4.32 -6.12
C GLY A 44 -5.07 -4.71 -5.03
N ALA A 45 -4.75 -5.82 -4.38
CA ALA A 45 -5.49 -6.34 -3.25
C ALA A 45 -4.53 -6.95 -2.23
N GLY A 46 -5.02 -7.07 -1.01
CA GLY A 46 -4.20 -7.53 0.09
C GLY A 46 -4.98 -7.75 1.37
N SER A 47 -4.25 -7.72 2.47
CA SER A 47 -4.77 -7.86 3.81
C SER A 47 -4.17 -6.84 4.76
N TRP A 48 -4.93 -6.49 5.78
CA TRP A 48 -4.49 -5.68 6.90
C TRP A 48 -4.77 -6.43 8.21
N SER A 49 -3.96 -6.13 9.22
CA SER A 49 -4.16 -6.63 10.58
C SER A 49 -3.72 -5.59 11.58
N GLN A 50 -4.40 -5.55 12.73
CA GLN A 50 -3.98 -4.72 13.85
C GLN A 50 -2.88 -5.44 14.64
N THR A 51 -1.71 -4.81 14.76
CA THR A 51 -0.56 -5.37 15.49
C THR A 51 -0.42 -4.78 16.89
N ASP A 52 -0.91 -3.55 17.10
CA ASP A 52 -1.00 -2.86 18.39
C ASP A 52 -2.20 -1.90 18.41
N ALA A 53 -2.48 -1.21 19.52
CA ALA A 53 -3.64 -0.34 19.71
C ALA A 53 -3.86 0.69 18.59
N ASP A 54 -2.78 1.30 18.09
CA ASP A 54 -2.82 2.26 16.99
C ASP A 54 -1.95 1.81 15.80
N THR A 55 -1.41 0.59 15.79
CA THR A 55 -0.46 0.12 14.78
C THR A 55 -1.07 -1.01 13.95
N PHE A 56 -0.88 -0.94 12.64
CA PHE A 56 -1.46 -1.85 11.67
C PHE A 56 -0.40 -2.29 10.66
N ALA A 57 -0.43 -3.57 10.30
CA ALA A 57 0.37 -4.13 9.23
C ALA A 57 -0.49 -4.35 7.99
N PHE A 58 0.03 -3.97 6.83
CA PHE A 58 -0.61 -4.08 5.52
C PHE A 58 0.30 -4.87 4.59
N PHE A 59 -0.29 -5.85 3.91
CA PHE A 59 0.38 -6.69 2.92
C PHE A 59 -0.46 -6.64 1.66
N LEU A 60 0.13 -6.23 0.54
CA LEU A 60 -0.61 -6.16 -0.71
C LEU A 60 0.24 -6.50 -1.92
N ARG A 61 -0.46 -6.93 -2.97
CA ARG A 61 0.08 -7.08 -4.31
C ARG A 61 -0.69 -6.16 -5.22
N GLU A 62 0.02 -5.39 -6.03
CA GLU A 62 -0.55 -4.61 -7.12
C GLU A 62 0.01 -5.08 -8.45
N ASP A 63 -0.86 -5.28 -9.42
CA ASP A 63 -0.47 -5.55 -10.80
C ASP A 63 -0.47 -4.22 -11.57
N PHE A 64 0.60 -3.97 -12.34
CA PHE A 64 0.70 -2.75 -13.12
C PHE A 64 -0.28 -2.76 -14.29
N ASN A 65 -0.88 -1.62 -14.59
CA ASN A 65 -1.80 -1.49 -15.71
C ASN A 65 -1.04 -1.72 -17.03
N THR A 66 -1.64 -2.46 -17.97
CA THR A 66 -0.98 -2.90 -19.21
C THR A 66 -0.52 -1.76 -20.14
N ASP A 67 -1.15 -0.59 -20.00
CA ASP A 67 -0.84 0.64 -20.73
C ASP A 67 0.29 1.46 -20.08
N VAL A 68 0.64 1.14 -18.84
CA VAL A 68 1.77 1.74 -18.11
C VAL A 68 2.98 0.83 -18.32
N THR A 69 3.69 1.00 -19.43
CA THR A 69 4.96 0.30 -19.66
C THR A 69 6.03 0.81 -18.69
N GLN A 70 6.07 0.25 -17.48
CA GLN A 70 7.20 0.41 -16.56
C GLN A 70 8.31 -0.55 -16.98
N ILE A 71 9.23 -0.04 -17.79
CA ILE A 71 10.53 -0.67 -18.00
C ILE A 71 11.41 -0.23 -16.83
N SER A 72 11.91 -1.19 -16.07
CA SER A 72 12.84 -0.91 -14.99
C SER A 72 14.12 -0.26 -15.51
N PRO A 73 14.90 0.42 -14.66
CA PRO A 73 16.24 0.88 -15.02
C PRO A 73 17.17 -0.25 -15.51
N THR A 74 16.84 -1.50 -15.17
CA THR A 74 17.58 -2.72 -15.56
C THR A 74 17.10 -3.32 -16.89
N GLY A 75 16.11 -2.72 -17.56
CA GLY A 75 15.60 -3.14 -18.86
C GLY A 75 14.58 -4.27 -18.81
N PHE A 76 14.11 -4.66 -17.62
CA PHE A 76 13.08 -5.67 -17.43
C PHE A 76 11.69 -5.03 -17.37
N GLN A 77 10.70 -5.71 -17.94
CA GLN A 77 9.32 -5.29 -17.83
C GLN A 77 8.78 -5.61 -16.42
N ALA A 78 8.37 -4.59 -15.68
CA ALA A 78 7.71 -4.77 -14.40
C ALA A 78 6.30 -5.37 -14.61
N ALA A 79 5.95 -6.39 -13.83
CA ALA A 79 4.66 -7.07 -13.90
C ALA A 79 3.77 -6.74 -12.70
N TYR A 80 4.33 -6.86 -11.49
CA TYR A 80 3.61 -6.58 -10.25
C TYR A 80 4.56 -6.08 -9.16
N ILE A 81 4.00 -5.50 -8.12
CA ILE A 81 4.71 -5.07 -6.91
C ILE A 81 4.08 -5.75 -5.69
N LYS A 82 4.93 -6.14 -4.73
CA LYS A 82 4.52 -6.58 -3.40
C LYS A 82 4.95 -5.53 -2.40
N ILE A 83 4.06 -5.17 -1.49
CA ILE A 83 4.26 -4.08 -0.55
C ILE A 83 3.88 -4.56 0.84
N ASP A 84 4.82 -4.37 1.77
CA ASP A 84 4.65 -4.63 3.19
C ASP A 84 4.83 -3.30 3.93
N ILE A 85 3.78 -2.79 4.58
CA ILE A 85 3.77 -1.50 5.29
C ILE A 85 3.33 -1.72 6.73
N GLU A 86 4.02 -1.08 7.66
CA GLU A 86 3.51 -0.81 9.01
C GLU A 86 3.07 0.65 9.07
N ALA A 87 1.85 0.91 9.51
CA ALA A 87 1.34 2.27 9.69
C ALA A 87 0.69 2.47 11.05
N ARG A 88 0.82 3.70 11.54
CA ARG A 88 0.19 4.17 12.76
C ARG A 88 -1.03 5.01 12.43
N LEU A 89 -2.14 4.72 13.11
CA LEU A 89 -3.34 5.54 13.10
C LEU A 89 -3.19 6.70 14.08
N GLU A 90 -3.08 7.92 13.57
CA GLU A 90 -3.04 9.16 14.33
C GLU A 90 -4.45 9.73 14.48
N GLY A 91 -4.98 9.68 15.71
CA GLY A 91 -6.38 10.04 15.96
C GLY A 91 -7.32 9.03 15.31
N ASP A 92 -8.35 9.53 14.61
CA ASP A 92 -9.39 8.69 13.99
C ASP A 92 -9.44 8.83 12.45
N GLY A 93 -8.47 9.53 11.85
CA GLY A 93 -8.59 9.92 10.43
C GLY A 93 -7.30 10.07 9.66
N LYS A 94 -6.14 9.70 10.24
CA LYS A 94 -4.85 9.80 9.56
C LYS A 94 -3.98 8.57 9.77
N PHE A 95 -3.43 8.01 8.70
CA PHE A 95 -2.37 7.01 8.76
C PHE A 95 -1.03 7.63 8.36
N THR A 96 0.02 7.28 9.11
CA THR A 96 1.42 7.51 8.72
C THR A 96 2.16 6.19 8.81
N GLY A 97 2.83 5.77 7.74
CA GLY A 97 3.42 4.43 7.69
C GLY A 97 4.72 4.37 6.90
N LYS A 98 5.46 3.29 7.13
CA LYS A 98 6.71 2.98 6.42
C LYS A 98 6.75 1.50 6.10
N GLY A 99 7.38 1.17 4.99
CA GLY A 99 7.40 -0.18 4.50
C GLY A 99 8.42 -0.42 3.41
N LYS A 100 8.35 -1.61 2.83
CA LYS A 100 9.17 -2.02 1.71
C LYS A 100 8.29 -2.41 0.54
N ALA A 101 8.68 -1.96 -0.65
CA ALA A 101 8.10 -2.35 -1.91
C ALA A 101 9.10 -3.18 -2.72
N VAL A 102 8.63 -4.27 -3.32
CA VAL A 102 9.45 -5.19 -4.12
C VAL A 102 8.76 -5.41 -5.47
N VAL A 103 9.43 -4.98 -6.53
CA VAL A 103 8.94 -5.05 -7.91
C VAL A 103 9.45 -6.33 -8.57
N HIS A 104 8.53 -7.05 -9.21
CA HIS A 104 8.80 -8.30 -9.90
C HIS A 104 8.54 -8.21 -11.40
N GLY A 105 9.32 -8.97 -12.15
CA GLY A 105 9.12 -9.18 -13.59
C GLY A 105 8.04 -10.21 -13.89
N THR A 106 7.77 -10.42 -15.17
CA THR A 106 6.80 -11.42 -15.66
C THR A 106 7.22 -12.87 -15.39
N ASP A 107 8.50 -13.09 -15.08
CA ASP A 107 9.09 -14.36 -14.69
C ASP A 107 9.27 -14.51 -13.16
N ASP A 108 8.58 -13.67 -12.38
CA ASP A 108 8.66 -13.56 -10.92
C ASP A 108 10.04 -13.15 -10.37
N THR A 109 11.00 -12.80 -11.23
CA THR A 109 12.31 -12.33 -10.75
C THR A 109 12.17 -10.98 -10.05
N VAL A 110 12.92 -10.78 -8.98
CA VAL A 110 12.99 -9.46 -8.33
C VAL A 110 13.80 -8.55 -9.23
N ILE A 111 13.15 -7.50 -9.72
CA ILE A 111 13.78 -6.49 -10.56
C ILE A 111 14.38 -5.39 -9.69
N TYR A 112 13.61 -4.97 -8.68
CA TYR A 112 13.90 -3.79 -7.90
C TYR A 112 13.23 -3.85 -6.52
N SER A 113 13.77 -3.14 -5.54
CA SER A 113 13.09 -2.93 -4.26
C SER A 113 13.45 -1.57 -3.70
N THR A 114 12.49 -0.92 -3.05
CA THR A 114 12.67 0.39 -2.42
C THR A 114 11.92 0.47 -1.10
N ASP A 115 12.32 1.41 -0.26
CA ASP A 115 11.58 1.79 0.92
C ASP A 115 10.44 2.75 0.51
N ALA A 116 9.31 2.64 1.19
CA ALA A 116 8.13 3.46 0.93
C ALA A 116 7.64 4.10 2.23
N GLU A 117 7.25 5.36 2.16
CA GLU A 117 6.57 6.06 3.24
C GLU A 117 5.18 6.48 2.78
N THR A 118 4.17 6.35 3.65
CA THR A 118 2.79 6.70 3.31
C THR A 118 2.16 7.66 4.30
N ASP A 119 1.37 8.59 3.78
CA ASP A 119 0.46 9.46 4.53
C ASP A 119 -0.94 9.32 3.92
N ALA A 120 -1.94 8.95 4.72
CA ALA A 120 -3.30 8.74 4.24
C ALA A 120 -4.32 9.39 5.18
N HIS A 121 -5.44 9.82 4.61
CA HIS A 121 -6.58 10.36 5.34
C HIS A 121 -7.86 9.63 4.98
N ARG A 122 -8.77 9.56 5.97
CA ARG A 122 -10.07 8.90 5.79
C ARG A 122 -10.95 9.75 4.88
N VAL A 123 -11.57 9.11 3.89
CA VAL A 123 -12.57 9.74 3.02
C VAL A 123 -13.94 9.62 3.68
N PRO A 124 -14.73 10.71 3.78
CA PRO A 124 -16.08 10.70 4.34
C PRO A 124 -17.08 9.81 3.59
#